data_AF-A0A847GYP6-F1
#
_entry.id   AF-A0A847GYP6-F1
#
_cell.length_a   1.000
_cell.length_b   1.000
_cell.length_c   1.000
_cell.angle_alpha   90.00
_cell.angle_beta   90.00
_cell.angle_gamma   90.00
#
_symmetry.space_group_name_H-M   'P 1'
#
loop_
_entity.id
_entity.type
_entity.pdbx_description
1 polymer ?
#
loop_
_entity_poly.entity_id
_entity_poly.type
_entity_poly.pdbx_seq_one_letter_code
_entity_poly.pdbx_strand_id
1 'polypeptide(L)' 'MSEQSTPEVIEPGRLYSKAEINQRLRLGPKGWRSLVRSGLPVVRLGRGSFVFTDDLLAAIRRQQQEAASCE' A
#
# COMPACT_ATOMS: atom_id res chain seq x y z
N MET A 1 14.97 25.33 4.34
CA MET A 1 15.16 23.87 4.37
C MET A 1 14.28 23.32 3.28
N SER A 2 14.85 22.62 2.30
CA SER A 2 14.13 22.16 1.12
C SER A 2 13.03 21.18 1.53
N GLU A 3 11.76 21.56 1.35
CA GLU A 3 10.63 20.64 1.40
C GLU A 3 10.86 19.60 0.30
N GLN A 4 11.44 18.46 0.65
CA GLN A 4 11.33 17.27 -0.18
C GLN A 4 9.86 16.86 -0.10
N SER A 5 9.03 17.45 -0.95
CA SER A 5 7.65 17.03 -1.15
C SER A 5 7.68 15.56 -1.53
N THR A 6 7.43 14.69 -0.54
CA THR A 6 7.25 13.27 -0.80
C THR A 6 6.19 13.16 -1.89
N PRO A 7 6.50 12.60 -3.08
CA PRO A 7 5.54 12.57 -4.15
C PRO A 7 4.25 11.91 -3.66
N GLU A 8 3.13 12.60 -3.84
CA GLU A 8 1.81 12.16 -3.36
C GLU A 8 1.40 10.82 -4.01
N VAL A 9 1.98 10.54 -5.18
CA VAL A 9 1.78 9.34 -5.98
C VAL A 9 2.76 8.24 -5.58
N ILE A 10 2.27 7.00 -5.52
CA ILE A 10 3.09 5.79 -5.38
C ILE A 10 3.43 5.30 -6.80
N GLU A 11 4.73 5.27 -7.13
CA GLU A 11 5.20 4.87 -8.47
C GLU A 11 5.31 3.34 -8.58
N PRO A 12 4.83 2.73 -9.70
CA PRO A 12 4.98 1.29 -9.94
C PRO A 12 6.46 0.88 -9.99
N GLY A 13 6.76 -0.38 -9.65
CA GLY A 13 8.12 -0.91 -9.63
C GLY A 13 8.99 -0.46 -8.44
N ARG A 14 8.47 0.36 -7.52
CA ARG A 14 9.20 0.78 -6.31
C ARG A 14 8.79 0.05 -5.06
N LEU A 15 9.72 -0.01 -4.11
CA LEU A 15 9.49 -0.49 -2.75
C LEU A 15 9.21 0.70 -1.83
N TYR A 16 8.12 0.63 -1.07
CA TYR A 16 7.78 1.64 -0.07
C TYR A 16 7.61 1.01 1.31
N SER A 17 7.97 1.77 2.35
CA SER A 17 7.67 1.37 3.71
C SER A 17 6.18 1.50 4.01
N LYS A 18 5.71 0.73 4.98
CA LYS A 18 4.35 0.84 5.51
C LYS A 18 4.03 2.28 5.97
N ALA A 19 5.01 2.98 6.53
CA ALA A 19 4.86 4.36 6.99
C ALA A 19 4.63 5.33 5.83
N GLU A 20 5.42 5.22 4.76
CA GLU A 20 5.24 6.05 3.55
C GLU A 20 3.91 5.77 2.86
N ILE A 21 3.52 4.50 2.73
CA ILE A 21 2.23 4.11 2.15
C ILE A 21 1.09 4.69 2.99
N ASN A 22 1.20 4.63 4.33
CA ASN A 22 0.23 5.24 5.24
C ASN A 22 0.11 6.75 5.05
N GLN A 23 1.24 7.44 4.91
CA GLN A 23 1.24 8.88 4.75
C GLN A 23 0.62 9.30 3.42
N ARG A 24 0.91 8.57 2.33
CA ARG A 24 0.43 8.88 0.97
C ARG A 24 -1.02 8.47 0.74
N LEU A 25 -1.36 7.22 1.05
CA LEU A 25 -2.70 6.67 0.80
C LEU A 25 -3.67 6.89 1.97
N ARG A 26 -3.19 7.44 3.10
CA ARG A 26 -3.98 7.65 4.33
C ARG A 26 -4.74 6.39 4.76
N LEU A 27 -4.10 5.23 4.58
CA LEU A 27 -4.71 3.94 4.90
C LEU A 27 -4.84 3.79 6.40
N GLY A 28 -6.08 3.85 6.90
CA GLY A 28 -6.35 3.51 8.30
C GLY A 28 -6.03 2.04 8.61
N PRO A 29 -6.07 1.65 9.90
CA PRO A 29 -5.82 0.27 10.35
C PRO A 29 -6.76 -0.78 9.70
N LYS A 30 -7.95 -0.35 9.27
CA LYS A 30 -8.91 -1.20 8.53
C LYS A 30 -8.46 -1.43 7.09
N GLY A 31 -7.98 -0.40 6.40
CA GLY A 31 -7.48 -0.49 5.03
C GLY A 31 -6.30 -1.46 4.93
N TRP A 32 -5.34 -1.37 5.86
CA TRP A 32 -4.23 -2.33 5.92
C TRP A 32 -4.68 -3.77 6.13
N ARG A 33 -5.61 -4.00 7.05
CA ARG A 33 -6.15 -5.35 7.27
C ARG A 33 -6.85 -5.89 6.04
N SER A 34 -7.56 -5.02 5.31
CA SER A 34 -8.21 -5.38 4.04
C SER A 34 -7.20 -5.79 2.98
N LEU A 35 -6.13 -5.00 2.81
CA LEU A 35 -5.08 -5.31 1.83
C LEU A 35 -4.29 -6.58 2.17
N VAL A 36 -3.98 -6.79 3.45
CA VAL A 36 -3.34 -8.05 3.89
C VAL A 36 -4.27 -9.23 3.65
N ARG A 37 -5.59 -9.06 3.85
CA ARG A 37 -6.59 -10.09 3.55
C ARG A 37 -6.71 -10.38 2.05
N SER A 38 -6.58 -9.37 1.19
CA SER A 38 -6.55 -9.56 -0.28
C SER A 38 -5.23 -10.13 -0.80
N GLY A 39 -4.34 -10.54 0.10
CA GLY A 39 -3.10 -11.24 -0.20
C GLY A 39 -1.92 -10.34 -0.51
N LEU A 40 -1.87 -9.13 0.07
CA LEU A 40 -0.72 -8.23 -0.07
C LEU A 40 0.54 -8.80 0.62
N PRO A 41 1.61 -9.15 -0.12
CA PRO A 41 2.89 -9.50 0.47
C PRO A 41 3.53 -8.30 1.19
N VAL A 42 3.91 -8.51 2.44
CA VAL A 42 4.66 -7.53 3.24
C VAL A 42 6.04 -8.11 3.54
N VAL A 43 7.06 -7.47 3.02
CA VAL A 43 8.45 -7.84 3.24
C VAL A 43 8.97 -7.15 4.50
N ARG A 44 9.59 -7.91 5.40
CA ARG A 44 10.28 -7.35 6.58
C ARG A 44 11.76 -7.23 6.30
N LEU A 45 12.27 -6.00 6.39
CA LEU A 45 13.70 -5.70 6.28
C LEU A 45 14.14 -5.00 7.57
N GLY A 46 14.96 -5.69 8.37
CA GLY A 46 15.34 -5.24 9.71
C GLY A 46 14.11 -5.02 10.60
N ARG A 47 13.93 -3.78 11.08
CA ARG A 47 12.78 -3.39 11.92
C ARG A 47 11.61 -2.80 11.11
N GLY A 48 11.78 -2.60 9.81
CA GLY A 48 10.78 -2.01 8.93
C GLY A 48 9.91 -3.04 8.23
N SER A 49 8.70 -2.62 7.82
CA SER A 49 7.82 -3.38 6.94
C SER A 49 7.68 -2.64 5.62
N PHE A 50 7.87 -3.34 4.52
CA PHE A 50 7.93 -2.80 3.17
C PHE A 50 7.01 -3.58 2.25
N VAL A 51 6.56 -2.92 1.19
CA VAL A 51 5.63 -3.47 0.22
C VAL A 51 6.07 -3.01 -1.17
N PHE A 52 6.09 -3.93 -2.12
CA PHE A 52 6.29 -3.58 -3.53
C PHE A 52 5.03 -2.95 -4.09
N THR A 53 5.20 -1.89 -4.87
CA THR A 53 4.05 -1.14 -5.40
C THR A 53 3.17 -1.99 -6.30
N ASP A 54 3.76 -2.85 -7.13
CA ASP A 54 2.97 -3.71 -8.02
C ASP A 54 2.05 -4.66 -7.24
N ASP A 55 2.55 -5.21 -6.13
CA ASP A 55 1.76 -6.04 -5.22
C ASP A 55 0.67 -5.23 -4.50
N LEU A 56 0.98 -4.01 -4.09
CA LEU A 56 0.02 -3.09 -3.50
C LEU A 56 -1.12 -2.76 -4.48
N LEU A 57 -0.78 -2.42 -5.72
CA LEU A 57 -1.75 -2.13 -6.76
C LEU A 57 -2.60 -3.36 -7.09
N ALA A 58 -1.99 -4.55 -7.15
CA ALA A 58 -2.73 -5.80 -7.34
C ALA A 58 -3.72 -6.06 -6.19
N ALA A 59 -3.30 -5.86 -4.94
CA ALA A 59 -4.15 -6.02 -3.76
C ALA A 59 -5.31 -5.02 -3.72
N ILE A 60 -5.08 -3.77 -4.14
CA ILE A 60 -6.13 -2.74 -4.27
C ILE A 60 -7.13 -3.12 -5.36
N ARG A 61 -6.65 -3.56 -6.54
CA ARG A 61 -7.52 -3.98 -7.65
C ARG A 61 -8.43 -5.16 -7.24
N ARG A 62 -7.88 -6.16 -6.55
CA ARG A 62 -8.69 -7.28 -6.00
C ARG A 62 -9.77 -6.78 -5.06
N GLN A 63 -9.42 -5.87 -4.14
CA GLN A 63 -10.39 -5.30 -3.20
C GLN A 63 -11.51 -4.54 -3.93
N GLN A 64 -11.21 -3.82 -5.01
CA GLN A 64 -12.23 -3.13 -5.80
C GLN A 64 -13.13 -4.10 -6.57
N GLN A 65 -12.60 -5.22 -7.08
CA GLN A 65 -13.39 -6.25 -7.75
C GLN A 65 -14.31 -6.99 -6.76
N GLU A 66 -13.84 -7.28 -5.55
CA GLU A 66 -14.66 -7.85 -4.47
C GLU A 66 -15.76 -6.88 -4.03
N ALA A 67 -15.45 -5.58 -3.95
CA ALA A 67 -16.46 -4.57 -3.63
C ALA A 67 -17.51 -4.42 -4.73
N ALA A 68 -17.10 -4.50 -6.01
CA ALA A 68 -18.00 -4.40 -7.16
C ALA A 68 -18.84 -5.67 -7.42
N SER A 69 -18.46 -6.81 -6.85
CA SER A 69 -19.21 -8.07 -6.99
C SER A 69 -20.31 -8.25 -5.93
N CYS A 70 -20.46 -7.29 -5.02
CA CYS A 70 -21.49 -7.30 -3.97
C CYS A 70 -22.71 -6.42 -4.30
N GLU A 71 -22.86 -5.93 -5.54
CA GLU A 71 -24.06 -5.24 -6.03
C GLU A 71 -24.97 -6.15 -6.86
#